data_AF-A0A2K9NTV8-F1
#
_entry.id   AF-A0A2K9NTV8-F1
#
_cell.length_a   1.000
_cell.length_b   1.000
_cell.length_c   1.000
_cell.angle_alpha   90.00
_cell.angle_beta   90.00
_cell.angle_gamma   90.00
#
_symmetry.space_group_name_H-M   'P 1'
#
loop_
_entity.id
_entity.type
_entity.pdbx_description
1 polymer ?
#
loop_
_entity_poly.entity_id
_entity_poly.type
_entity_poly.pdbx_seq_one_letter_code
_entity_poly.pdbx_strand_id
1 'polypeptide(L)'
;MKKSLSLIAMMAAVLVVSSCASNKTTTEKVEQEVKAVPASMTKSIEHTVKEQIQASALSQDKKDKLLALEEKAAAERKEITEEIEKTKVVMVETVLAPKMNEKEFNTLRNKIKALDKKRLDNGFRTLREVRKIIDPKSAEHQEIYKAVIENRLRGF
;
A
#
# COMPACT_ATOMS: atom_id res chain seq x y z
N MET A 1 48.67 -14.05 50.46
CA MET A 1 47.25 -14.25 50.13
C MET A 1 46.65 -12.93 49.65
N LYS A 2 46.56 -12.67 48.34
CA LYS A 2 45.95 -11.44 47.75
C LYS A 2 45.92 -11.55 46.21
N LYS A 3 45.21 -12.53 45.63
CA LYS A 3 45.09 -12.65 44.15
C LYS A 3 43.77 -13.26 43.64
N SER A 4 42.66 -13.19 44.39
CA SER A 4 41.40 -13.83 43.97
C SER A 4 40.18 -12.91 43.92
N LEU A 5 40.34 -11.58 43.97
CA LEU A 5 39.22 -10.63 44.09
C LEU A 5 39.00 -9.69 42.89
N SER A 6 39.51 -10.01 41.70
CA SER A 6 39.45 -9.11 40.53
C SER A 6 38.66 -9.64 39.33
N LEU A 7 37.99 -10.80 39.42
CA LEU A 7 37.41 -11.47 38.23
C LEU A 7 35.88 -11.48 38.17
N ILE A 8 35.19 -11.01 39.22
CA ILE A 8 33.71 -11.05 39.27
C ILE A 8 33.07 -9.70 38.87
N ALA A 9 33.84 -8.60 38.86
CA ALA A 9 33.33 -7.27 38.49
C ALA A 9 33.24 -7.03 36.96
N MET A 10 33.75 -7.94 36.12
CA MET A 10 33.80 -7.78 34.65
C MET A 10 32.71 -8.56 33.92
N MET A 11 31.66 -9.00 34.61
CA MET A 11 30.57 -9.82 34.03
C MET A 11 29.17 -9.23 34.17
N ALA A 12 29.05 -7.98 34.65
CA ALA A 12 27.75 -7.31 34.85
C ALA A 12 27.44 -6.17 33.85
N ALA A 13 28.28 -5.93 32.85
CA ALA A 13 28.13 -4.79 31.92
C ALA A 13 27.69 -5.16 30.49
N VAL A 14 27.21 -6.39 30.24
CA VAL A 14 26.89 -6.86 28.87
C VAL A 14 25.37 -7.07 28.64
N LEU A 15 24.51 -6.85 29.62
CA LEU A 15 23.07 -7.19 29.50
C LEU A 15 22.11 -6.03 29.21
N VAL A 16 22.57 -4.86 28.73
CA VAL A 16 21.68 -3.69 28.51
C VAL A 16 21.54 -3.26 27.04
N VAL A 17 22.05 -4.01 26.05
CA VAL A 17 21.98 -3.59 24.63
C VAL A 17 20.99 -4.39 23.75
N SER A 18 20.24 -5.35 24.29
CA SER A 18 19.40 -6.25 23.48
C SER A 18 17.95 -5.80 23.24
N SER A 19 17.54 -4.59 23.62
CA SER A 19 16.13 -4.17 23.50
C SER A 19 15.79 -3.26 22.31
N CYS A 20 16.67 -3.06 21.33
CA CYS A 20 16.37 -2.24 20.14
C CYS A 20 16.43 -3.00 18.78
N ALA A 21 16.50 -4.33 18.78
CA ALA A 21 16.70 -5.11 17.55
C ALA A 21 15.42 -5.61 16.85
N SER A 22 14.22 -5.38 17.38
CA SER A 22 13.01 -6.02 16.85
C SER A 22 12.40 -5.37 15.59
N ASN A 23 12.79 -4.14 15.23
CA ASN A 23 12.16 -3.41 14.10
C ASN A 23 13.06 -3.21 12.87
N LYS A 24 14.37 -3.53 12.93
CA LYS A 24 15.29 -3.34 11.79
C LYS A 24 15.12 -4.39 10.69
N THR A 25 14.75 -5.63 11.04
CA THR A 25 14.71 -6.76 10.10
C THR A 25 13.57 -6.70 9.09
N THR A 26 12.42 -6.12 9.44
CA THR A 26 11.28 -6.05 8.50
C THR A 26 11.51 -4.99 7.42
N THR A 27 12.02 -3.81 7.77
CA THR A 27 12.28 -2.73 6.82
C THR A 27 13.37 -3.10 5.83
N GLU A 28 14.50 -3.64 6.31
CA GLU A 28 15.60 -4.06 5.44
C GLU A 28 15.19 -5.17 4.45
N LYS A 29 14.35 -6.12 4.91
CA LYS A 29 13.81 -7.17 4.04
C LYS A 29 12.92 -6.60 2.93
N VAL A 30 12.02 -5.69 3.26
CA VAL A 30 11.15 -5.04 2.26
C VAL A 30 11.97 -4.24 1.25
N GLU A 31 12.99 -3.52 1.68
CA GLU A 31 13.87 -2.77 0.78
C GLU A 31 14.65 -3.68 -0.18
N GLN A 32 15.14 -4.82 0.30
CA GLN A 32 15.81 -5.81 -0.55
C GLN A 32 14.85 -6.43 -1.56
N GLU A 33 13.63 -6.78 -1.14
CA GLU A 33 12.59 -7.30 -2.03
C GLU A 33 12.23 -6.27 -3.12
N VAL A 34 12.09 -4.99 -2.76
CA VAL A 34 11.83 -3.90 -3.74
C VAL A 34 12.97 -3.76 -4.75
N LYS A 35 14.24 -3.80 -4.30
CA LYS A 35 15.42 -3.72 -5.18
C LYS A 35 15.55 -4.90 -6.13
N ALA A 36 15.01 -6.06 -5.77
CA ALA A 36 15.08 -7.28 -6.56
C ALA A 36 14.04 -7.34 -7.69
N VAL A 37 13.01 -6.47 -7.69
CA VAL A 37 11.99 -6.46 -8.74
C VAL A 37 12.48 -5.63 -9.95
N PRO A 38 12.66 -6.21 -11.14
CA PRO A 38 13.00 -5.46 -12.35
C PRO A 38 11.88 -4.52 -12.77
N ALA A 39 12.25 -3.31 -13.20
CA ALA A 39 11.31 -2.24 -13.60
C ALA A 39 10.35 -2.61 -14.76
N SER A 40 10.61 -3.72 -15.46
CA SER A 40 9.86 -4.16 -16.64
C SER A 40 8.63 -5.04 -16.36
N MET A 41 8.24 -5.26 -15.09
CA MET A 41 7.07 -6.08 -14.75
C MET A 41 5.71 -5.39 -14.89
N THR A 42 5.63 -4.17 -15.41
CA THR A 42 4.35 -3.51 -15.72
C THR A 42 3.90 -3.85 -17.14
N LYS A 43 3.50 -5.10 -17.39
CA LYS A 43 2.70 -5.40 -18.60
C LYS A 43 1.25 -5.00 -18.33
N SER A 44 0.67 -4.22 -19.24
CA SER A 44 -0.74 -3.86 -19.18
C SER A 44 -1.59 -5.08 -19.52
N ILE A 45 -2.22 -5.68 -18.52
CA ILE A 45 -3.40 -6.51 -18.73
C ILE A 45 -4.62 -5.58 -18.76
N GLU A 46 -5.34 -5.54 -19.89
CA GLU A 46 -6.53 -4.71 -20.13
C GLU A 46 -7.85 -5.39 -19.74
N HIS A 47 -7.81 -6.45 -18.94
CA HIS A 47 -9.03 -7.12 -18.49
C HIS A 47 -9.61 -6.45 -17.25
N THR A 48 -10.93 -6.25 -17.25
CA THR A 48 -11.60 -5.75 -16.04
C THR A 48 -11.53 -6.83 -14.95
N VAL A 49 -11.22 -6.44 -13.71
CA VAL A 49 -11.15 -7.36 -12.57
C VAL A 49 -12.45 -8.19 -12.44
N LYS A 50 -13.59 -7.60 -12.81
CA LYS A 50 -14.90 -8.27 -12.82
C LYS A 50 -14.95 -9.46 -13.79
N GLU A 51 -14.47 -9.29 -15.02
CA GLU A 51 -14.42 -10.37 -16.02
C GLU A 51 -13.57 -11.54 -15.53
N GLN A 52 -12.41 -11.26 -14.94
CA GLN A 52 -11.54 -12.30 -14.43
C GLN A 52 -12.14 -13.05 -13.23
N ILE A 53 -12.82 -12.35 -12.32
CA ILE A 53 -13.55 -13.00 -11.22
C ILE A 53 -14.62 -13.92 -11.80
N GLN A 54 -15.39 -13.46 -12.78
CA GLN A 54 -16.47 -14.25 -13.38
C GLN A 54 -15.95 -15.49 -14.13
N ALA A 55 -14.87 -15.34 -14.89
CA ALA A 55 -14.24 -16.42 -15.66
C ALA A 55 -13.46 -17.44 -14.80
N SER A 56 -13.20 -17.12 -13.52
CA SER A 56 -12.43 -18.01 -12.63
C SER A 56 -13.14 -19.31 -12.26
N ALA A 57 -12.38 -20.30 -11.80
CA ALA A 57 -12.90 -21.55 -11.25
C ALA A 57 -13.32 -21.45 -9.76
N LEU A 58 -13.33 -20.23 -9.19
CA LEU A 58 -13.80 -19.98 -7.84
C LEU A 58 -15.25 -20.44 -7.63
N SER A 59 -15.55 -20.89 -6.41
CA SER A 59 -16.93 -21.08 -5.96
C SER A 59 -17.74 -19.78 -6.07
N GLN A 60 -19.04 -19.89 -6.36
CA GLN A 60 -19.92 -18.73 -6.53
C GLN A 60 -19.88 -17.77 -5.33
N ASP A 61 -19.90 -18.28 -4.09
CA ASP A 61 -19.79 -17.46 -2.87
C ASP A 61 -18.53 -16.56 -2.85
N LYS A 62 -17.38 -17.09 -3.29
CA LYS A 62 -16.14 -16.32 -3.38
C LYS A 62 -16.22 -15.28 -4.49
N LYS A 63 -16.82 -15.62 -5.65
CA LYS A 63 -17.04 -14.67 -6.74
C LYS A 63 -17.90 -13.50 -6.29
N ASP A 64 -19.02 -13.78 -5.61
CA ASP A 64 -19.94 -12.76 -5.12
C ASP A 64 -19.25 -11.82 -4.12
N LYS A 65 -18.48 -12.37 -3.18
CA LYS A 65 -17.67 -11.59 -2.22
C LYS A 65 -16.63 -10.70 -2.92
N LEU A 66 -15.93 -11.23 -3.92
CA LEU A 66 -14.93 -10.47 -4.68
C LEU A 66 -15.57 -9.37 -5.52
N LEU A 67 -16.71 -9.64 -6.17
CA LEU A 67 -17.43 -8.66 -6.98
C LEU A 67 -17.97 -7.51 -6.11
N ALA A 68 -18.58 -7.83 -4.96
CA ALA A 68 -19.06 -6.83 -4.02
C ALA A 68 -17.92 -5.97 -3.47
N LEU A 69 -16.78 -6.59 -3.16
CA LEU A 69 -15.57 -5.89 -2.73
C LEU A 69 -15.03 -4.97 -3.84
N GLU A 70 -14.95 -5.47 -5.07
CA GLU A 70 -14.48 -4.69 -6.23
C GLU A 70 -15.40 -3.48 -6.49
N GLU A 71 -16.71 -3.66 -6.43
CA GLU A 71 -17.70 -2.60 -6.64
C GLU A 71 -17.57 -1.50 -5.58
N LYS A 72 -17.60 -1.87 -4.30
CA LYS A 72 -17.42 -0.91 -3.20
C LYS A 72 -16.12 -0.13 -3.36
N ALA A 73 -15.03 -0.85 -3.59
CA ALA A 73 -13.73 -0.22 -3.68
C ALA A 73 -13.53 0.54 -5.01
N ALA A 74 -14.33 0.27 -6.05
CA ALA A 74 -14.36 1.06 -7.28
C ALA A 74 -15.10 2.38 -7.08
N ALA A 75 -16.25 2.36 -6.39
CA ALA A 75 -17.00 3.56 -6.04
C ALA A 75 -16.15 4.52 -5.19
N GLU A 76 -15.53 4.02 -4.12
CA GLU A 76 -14.67 4.84 -3.26
C GLU A 76 -13.45 5.41 -4.00
N ARG A 77 -12.84 4.66 -4.92
CA ARG A 77 -11.75 5.18 -5.76
C ARG A 77 -12.23 6.31 -6.66
N LYS A 78 -13.38 6.13 -7.32
CA LYS A 78 -13.96 7.13 -8.21
C LYS A 78 -14.19 8.44 -7.47
N GLU A 79 -14.82 8.38 -6.30
CA GLU A 79 -15.04 9.55 -5.44
C GLU A 79 -13.74 10.26 -5.08
N ILE A 80 -12.71 9.52 -4.65
CA ILE A 80 -11.41 10.10 -4.27
C ILE A 80 -10.73 10.74 -5.49
N THR A 81 -10.75 10.08 -6.66
CA THR A 81 -10.16 10.61 -7.89
C THR A 81 -10.86 11.91 -8.32
N GLU A 82 -12.19 11.94 -8.31
CA GLU A 82 -12.95 13.16 -8.62
C GLU A 82 -12.63 14.30 -7.64
N GLU A 83 -12.48 14.01 -6.35
CA GLU A 83 -12.07 15.02 -5.36
C GLU A 83 -10.65 15.53 -5.60
N ILE A 84 -9.71 14.67 -6.01
CA ILE A 84 -8.35 15.05 -6.36
C ILE A 84 -8.38 15.97 -7.58
N GLU A 85 -9.10 15.61 -8.64
CA GLU A 85 -9.21 16.40 -9.87
C GLU A 85 -9.82 17.78 -9.59
N LYS A 86 -10.94 17.84 -8.86
CA LYS A 86 -11.55 19.10 -8.44
C LYS A 86 -10.57 19.96 -7.64
N THR A 87 -9.83 19.35 -6.70
CA THR A 87 -8.85 20.07 -5.88
C THR A 87 -7.66 20.58 -6.72
N LYS A 88 -7.22 19.82 -7.73
CA LYS A 88 -6.17 20.23 -8.66
C LYS A 88 -6.60 21.42 -9.52
N VAL A 89 -7.84 21.43 -10.02
CA VAL A 89 -8.38 22.55 -10.80
C VAL A 89 -8.33 23.84 -9.98
N VAL A 90 -8.84 23.82 -8.74
CA VAL A 90 -8.80 24.98 -7.83
C VAL A 90 -7.36 25.40 -7.53
N MET A 91 -6.44 24.44 -7.35
CA MET A 91 -5.02 24.74 -7.12
C MET A 91 -4.38 25.45 -8.31
N VAL A 92 -4.72 25.06 -9.53
CA VAL A 92 -4.25 25.74 -10.75
C VAL A 92 -4.80 27.17 -10.80
N GLU A 93 -6.07 27.38 -10.49
CA GLU A 93 -6.67 28.72 -10.39
C GLU A 93 -5.96 29.59 -9.35
N THR A 94 -5.64 29.05 -8.17
CA THR A 94 -4.88 29.74 -7.12
C THR A 94 -3.50 30.18 -7.60
N VAL A 95 -2.80 29.34 -8.37
CA VAL A 95 -1.47 29.64 -8.92
C VAL A 95 -1.52 30.71 -10.02
N LEU A 96 -2.58 30.72 -10.83
CA LEU A 96 -2.77 31.68 -11.92
C LEU A 96 -3.27 33.05 -11.45
N ALA A 97 -3.66 33.21 -10.19
CA ALA A 97 -4.14 34.47 -9.64
C ALA A 97 -3.04 35.56 -9.65
N PRO A 98 -3.37 36.85 -9.89
CA PRO A 98 -2.39 37.95 -9.96
C PRO A 98 -1.50 38.09 -8.72
N LYS A 99 -2.01 37.65 -7.55
CA LYS A 99 -1.25 37.48 -6.32
C LYS A 99 -1.63 36.13 -5.72
N MET A 100 -0.73 35.15 -5.83
CA MET A 100 -0.97 33.81 -5.29
C MET A 100 -1.14 33.86 -3.77
N ASN A 101 -2.22 33.27 -3.28
CA ASN A 101 -2.45 33.09 -1.85
C ASN A 101 -1.73 31.82 -1.36
N GLU A 102 -0.54 31.99 -0.78
CA GLU A 102 0.28 30.88 -0.27
C GLU A 102 -0.46 29.99 0.73
N LYS A 103 -1.29 30.56 1.61
CA LYS A 103 -2.03 29.78 2.61
C LYS A 103 -3.05 28.86 1.94
N GLU A 104 -3.74 29.37 0.92
CA GLU A 104 -4.71 28.62 0.14
C GLU A 104 -4.03 27.53 -0.69
N PHE A 105 -2.94 27.86 -1.39
CA PHE A 105 -2.14 26.87 -2.13
C PHE A 105 -1.66 25.73 -1.23
N ASN A 106 -1.10 26.05 -0.06
CA ASN A 106 -0.64 25.06 0.90
C ASN A 106 -1.80 24.19 1.43
N THR A 107 -2.99 24.77 1.60
CA THR A 107 -4.20 24.03 2.01
C THR A 107 -4.63 23.03 0.93
N LEU A 108 -4.69 23.47 -0.33
CA LEU A 108 -5.04 22.62 -1.47
C LEU A 108 -4.01 21.50 -1.69
N ARG A 109 -2.72 21.82 -1.60
CA ARG A 109 -1.63 20.83 -1.66
C ARG A 109 -1.77 19.76 -0.58
N ASN A 110 -2.03 20.16 0.66
CA ASN A 110 -2.20 19.22 1.78
C ASN A 110 -3.45 18.37 1.61
N LYS A 111 -4.55 18.92 1.07
CA LYS A 111 -5.75 18.18 0.72
C LYS A 111 -5.47 17.11 -0.33
N ILE A 112 -4.74 17.43 -1.40
CA ILE A 112 -4.34 16.44 -2.43
C ILE A 112 -3.52 15.31 -1.79
N LYS A 113 -2.51 15.63 -0.96
CA LYS A 113 -1.71 14.63 -0.25
C LYS A 113 -2.56 13.71 0.62
N ALA A 114 -3.54 14.26 1.34
CA ALA A 114 -4.44 13.48 2.17
C ALA A 114 -5.35 12.56 1.32
N LEU A 115 -5.85 13.04 0.19
CA LEU A 115 -6.65 12.26 -0.74
C LEU A 115 -5.84 11.13 -1.40
N ASP A 116 -4.60 11.40 -1.82
CA ASP A 116 -3.69 10.38 -2.35
C ASP A 116 -3.37 9.31 -1.31
N LYS A 117 -3.14 9.71 -0.05
CA LYS A 117 -2.99 8.76 1.05
C LYS A 117 -4.26 7.90 1.23
N LYS A 118 -5.44 8.52 1.21
CA LYS A 118 -6.72 7.80 1.31
C LYS A 118 -6.90 6.81 0.14
N ARG A 119 -6.47 7.18 -1.07
CA ARG A 119 -6.46 6.34 -2.27
C ARG A 119 -5.56 5.11 -2.08
N LEU A 120 -4.32 5.31 -1.60
CA LEU A 120 -3.39 4.23 -1.24
C LEU A 120 -3.97 3.29 -0.20
N ASP A 121 -4.45 3.85 0.91
CA ASP A 121 -4.98 3.09 2.04
C ASP A 121 -6.19 2.23 1.61
N ASN A 122 -7.02 2.73 0.68
CA ASN A 122 -8.10 1.96 0.06
C ASN A 122 -7.56 0.77 -0.74
N GLY A 123 -6.55 0.99 -1.59
CA GLY A 123 -5.88 -0.07 -2.34
C GLY A 123 -5.34 -1.18 -1.43
N PHE A 124 -4.56 -0.81 -0.40
CA PHE A 124 -3.99 -1.77 0.55
C PHE A 124 -5.05 -2.49 1.40
N ARG A 125 -6.12 -1.80 1.81
CA ARG A 125 -7.24 -2.45 2.50
C ARG A 125 -7.91 -3.47 1.59
N THR A 126 -8.18 -3.12 0.33
CA THR A 126 -8.80 -4.03 -0.63
C THR A 126 -7.95 -5.28 -0.86
N LEU A 127 -6.62 -5.13 -1.01
CA LEU A 127 -5.69 -6.27 -1.13
C LEU A 127 -5.75 -7.21 0.08
N ARG A 128 -5.83 -6.65 1.30
CA ARG A 128 -5.99 -7.45 2.52
C ARG A 128 -7.32 -8.20 2.55
N GLU A 129 -8.40 -7.58 2.11
CA GLU A 129 -9.72 -8.25 2.04
C GLU A 129 -9.75 -9.35 0.97
N VAL A 130 -9.16 -9.13 -0.21
CA VAL A 130 -9.03 -10.17 -1.25
C VAL A 130 -8.29 -11.39 -0.71
N ARG A 131 -7.19 -11.20 0.03
CA ARG A 131 -6.43 -12.30 0.66
C ARG A 131 -7.23 -13.10 1.70
N LYS A 132 -8.30 -12.54 2.27
CA LYS A 132 -9.22 -13.28 3.15
C LYS A 132 -10.22 -14.14 2.37
N ILE A 133 -10.49 -13.80 1.11
CA ILE A 133 -11.47 -14.50 0.26
C ILE A 133 -10.78 -15.60 -0.56
N ILE A 134 -9.58 -15.34 -1.07
CA ILE A 134 -8.80 -16.26 -1.90
C ILE A 134 -7.39 -16.42 -1.34
N ASP A 135 -6.84 -17.64 -1.43
CA ASP A 135 -5.44 -17.91 -1.08
C ASP A 135 -4.52 -17.45 -2.23
N PRO A 136 -3.67 -16.43 -2.04
CA PRO A 136 -2.77 -15.93 -3.08
C PRO A 136 -1.66 -16.93 -3.47
N LYS A 137 -1.47 -18.02 -2.70
CA LYS A 137 -0.49 -19.08 -3.04
C LYS A 137 -1.05 -20.14 -3.99
N SER A 138 -2.37 -20.20 -4.15
CA SER A 138 -2.99 -21.10 -5.14
C SER A 138 -2.68 -20.61 -6.55
N ALA A 139 -2.13 -21.48 -7.39
CA ALA A 139 -1.88 -21.18 -8.80
C ALA A 139 -3.15 -20.69 -9.53
N GLU A 140 -4.31 -21.22 -9.15
CA GLU A 140 -5.62 -20.84 -9.69
C GLU A 140 -6.00 -19.39 -9.33
N HIS A 141 -5.61 -18.90 -8.16
CA HIS A 141 -5.99 -17.58 -7.67
C HIS A 141 -5.00 -16.47 -8.05
N GLN A 142 -3.80 -16.83 -8.52
CA GLN A 142 -2.74 -15.87 -8.80
C GLN A 142 -3.14 -14.84 -9.86
N GLU A 143 -3.85 -15.24 -10.90
CA GLU A 143 -4.26 -14.32 -11.98
C GLU A 143 -5.26 -13.28 -11.49
N ILE A 144 -6.24 -13.70 -10.67
CA ILE A 144 -7.18 -12.77 -10.03
C ILE A 144 -6.45 -11.81 -9.09
N TYR A 145 -5.50 -12.35 -8.31
CA TYR A 145 -4.73 -11.56 -7.37
C TYR A 145 -3.84 -10.53 -8.10
N LYS A 146 -3.22 -10.90 -9.23
CA LYS A 146 -2.46 -9.99 -10.10
C LYS A 146 -3.33 -8.90 -10.69
N ALA A 147 -4.50 -9.23 -11.25
CA ALA A 147 -5.35 -8.20 -11.84
C ALA A 147 -5.93 -7.24 -10.80
N VAL A 148 -6.24 -7.74 -9.60
CA VAL A 148 -6.57 -6.85 -8.47
C VAL A 148 -5.38 -5.93 -8.17
N ILE A 149 -4.16 -6.44 -8.05
CA ILE A 149 -2.96 -5.63 -7.79
C ILE A 149 -2.77 -4.56 -8.87
N GLU A 150 -2.80 -4.95 -10.14
CA GLU A 150 -2.56 -4.04 -11.25
C GLU A 150 -3.62 -2.95 -11.33
N ASN A 151 -4.91 -3.30 -11.21
CA ASN A 151 -6.00 -2.32 -11.23
C ASN A 151 -6.00 -1.40 -9.98
N ARG A 152 -5.39 -1.84 -8.88
CA ARG A 152 -5.42 -1.11 -7.59
C ARG A 152 -4.19 -0.26 -7.37
N LEU A 153 -3.07 -0.61 -7.98
CA LEU A 153 -1.79 0.11 -7.86
C LEU A 153 -1.43 0.91 -9.12
N ARG A 154 -2.14 0.76 -10.26
CA ARG A 154 -1.99 1.68 -11.40
C ARG A 154 -2.50 3.08 -11.02
N GLY A 155 -1.71 4.11 -11.36
CA GLY A 155 -2.04 5.51 -11.11
C GLY A 155 -1.29 6.17 -9.94
N PHE A 156 -0.23 5.51 -9.45
CA PHE A 156 0.97 6.18 -8.91
C PHE A 156 1.95 6.44 -10.05
#